data_AF-A0AAP8N8W8-F1
#
_entry.id   AF-A0AAP8N8W8-F1
#
_cell.length_a   1.000
_cell.length_b   1.000
_cell.length_c   1.000
_cell.angle_alpha   90.00
_cell.angle_beta   90.00
_cell.angle_gamma   90.00
#
_symmetry.space_group_name_H-M   'P 1'
#
loop_
_entity.id
_entity.type
_entity.pdbx_description
1 polymer ?
#
loop_
_entity_poly.entity_id
_entity_poly.type
_entity_poly.pdbx_seq_one_letter_code
_entity_poly.pdbx_strand_id
1 'polypeptide(L)'
;HYKGHGVPPEELVHTGPVDWWQDVTEAYQYLKDRGHEKIAAVGLSLGGVFALKLGYTVPLNGIVTMCPPMYIKSEEIMYEGVLAYAAEFKKREGKAPEQ
;
A
#
# COMPACT_ATOMS: atom_id res chain seq x y z
N HIS A 1 -8.66 -1.54 -1.02
CA HIS A 1 -7.28 -2.10 -1.06
C HIS A 1 -6.51 -1.34 -2.12
N TYR A 2 -5.18 -1.28 -2.04
CA TYR A 2 -4.40 -0.76 -3.15
C TYR A 2 -4.58 -1.66 -4.37
N LYS A 3 -4.52 -1.08 -5.57
CA LYS A 3 -4.54 -1.81 -6.83
C LYS A 3 -3.46 -2.89 -6.82
N GLY A 4 -3.80 -4.09 -7.34
CA GLY A 4 -2.90 -5.25 -7.32
C GLY A 4 -2.69 -5.91 -5.95
N HIS A 5 -3.24 -5.37 -4.85
CA HIS A 5 -3.16 -5.98 -3.52
C HIS A 5 -4.44 -6.73 -3.16
N GLY A 6 -4.30 -7.84 -2.41
CA GLY A 6 -5.44 -8.68 -2.01
C GLY A 6 -6.02 -9.53 -3.15
N VAL A 7 -5.29 -9.61 -4.26
CA VAL A 7 -5.58 -10.39 -5.48
C VAL A 7 -4.33 -11.24 -5.80
N PRO A 8 -4.35 -12.13 -6.82
CA PRO A 8 -3.17 -12.91 -7.19
C PRO A 8 -1.92 -12.02 -7.41
N PRO A 9 -0.72 -12.48 -7.00
CA PRO A 9 0.50 -11.68 -7.04
C PRO A 9 0.91 -11.23 -8.43
N GLU A 10 0.45 -11.91 -9.49
CA GLU A 10 0.66 -11.51 -10.88
C GLU A 10 0.01 -10.17 -11.21
N GLU A 11 -1.07 -9.78 -10.52
CA GLU A 11 -1.71 -8.48 -10.73
C GLU A 11 -0.88 -7.34 -10.11
N LEU A 12 -0.06 -7.64 -9.10
CA LEU A 12 0.73 -6.64 -8.38
C LEU A 12 1.78 -5.99 -9.27
N VAL A 13 2.44 -6.78 -10.14
CA VAL A 13 3.57 -6.32 -10.98
C VAL A 13 3.14 -5.35 -12.09
N HIS A 14 1.84 -5.23 -12.34
CA HIS A 14 1.25 -4.28 -13.29
C HIS A 14 0.83 -2.96 -12.64
N THR A 15 1.07 -2.80 -11.34
CA THR A 15 0.66 -1.62 -10.56
C THR A 15 1.86 -0.99 -9.87
N GLY A 16 1.75 0.28 -9.51
CA GLY A 16 2.84 0.95 -8.80
C GLY A 16 2.40 2.11 -7.92
N PRO A 17 3.37 2.88 -7.39
CA PRO A 17 3.12 3.96 -6.44
C PRO A 17 2.16 5.05 -6.93
N VAL A 18 2.03 5.23 -8.26
CA VAL A 18 1.06 6.17 -8.85
C VAL A 18 -0.37 5.66 -8.67
N ASP A 19 -0.64 4.40 -9.01
CA ASP A 19 -1.95 3.76 -8.79
C ASP A 19 -2.30 3.76 -7.29
N TRP A 20 -1.37 3.33 -6.44
CA TRP A 20 -1.64 3.23 -5.01
C TRP A 20 -1.84 4.59 -4.35
N TRP A 21 -1.18 5.64 -4.86
CA TRP A 21 -1.43 7.00 -4.40
C TRP A 21 -2.84 7.48 -4.80
N GLN A 22 -3.31 7.13 -6.00
CA GLN A 22 -4.68 7.39 -6.40
C GLN A 22 -5.67 6.74 -5.42
N ASP A 23 -5.47 5.46 -5.08
CA ASP A 23 -6.30 4.75 -4.09
C ASP A 23 -6.34 5.47 -2.73
N VAL A 24 -5.21 6.01 -2.27
CA VAL A 24 -5.14 6.80 -1.01
C VAL A 24 -5.96 8.08 -1.11
N THR A 25 -5.83 8.82 -2.21
CA THR A 25 -6.56 10.09 -2.39
C THR A 25 -8.05 9.87 -2.58
N GLU A 26 -8.45 8.82 -3.30
CA GLU A 26 -9.86 8.44 -3.47
C GLU A 26 -10.47 8.00 -2.14
N ALA A 27 -9.74 7.27 -1.30
CA ALA A 27 -10.21 6.90 0.05
C ALA A 27 -10.42 8.13 0.96
N TYR A 28 -9.53 9.12 0.89
CA TYR A 28 -9.73 10.39 1.61
C TYR A 28 -10.97 11.13 1.08
N GLN A 29 -11.10 11.25 -0.25
CA GLN A 29 -12.24 11.93 -0.87
C GLN A 29 -13.57 11.23 -0.54
N TYR A 30 -13.59 9.89 -0.54
CA TYR A 30 -14.74 9.10 -0.14
C TYR A 30 -15.24 9.47 1.26
N LEU A 31 -14.33 9.64 2.24
CA LEU A 31 -14.72 10.08 3.59
C LEU A 31 -15.24 11.52 3.59
N LYS A 32 -14.61 12.42 2.82
CA LYS A 32 -15.07 13.81 2.67
C LYS A 32 -16.47 13.89 2.10
N ASP A 33 -16.76 13.14 1.04
CA ASP A 33 -18.06 13.13 0.35
C ASP A 33 -19.18 12.56 1.23
N ARG A 34 -18.82 11.70 2.18
CA ARG A 34 -19.72 11.16 3.21
C ARG A 34 -20.01 12.15 4.35
N GLY A 35 -19.45 13.37 4.29
CA GLY A 35 -19.68 14.43 5.27
C GLY A 35 -18.74 14.37 6.47
N HIS A 36 -17.66 13.57 6.44
CA HIS A 36 -16.69 13.57 7.53
C HIS A 36 -15.82 14.83 7.49
N GLU A 37 -15.93 15.66 8.53
CA GLU A 37 -15.15 16.90 8.65
C GLU A 37 -13.77 16.67 9.25
N LYS A 38 -13.64 15.68 10.13
CA LYS A 38 -12.40 15.34 10.82
C LYS A 38 -11.89 13.97 10.38
N ILE A 39 -10.72 13.94 9.74
CA ILE A 39 -10.11 12.73 9.18
C ILE A 39 -8.68 12.63 9.69
N ALA A 40 -8.30 11.45 10.19
CA ALA A 40 -6.92 11.12 10.54
C ALA A 40 -6.43 9.98 9.64
N ALA A 41 -5.14 9.98 9.31
CA ALA A 41 -4.52 8.92 8.52
C ALA A 41 -3.67 8.01 9.42
N VAL A 42 -3.87 6.70 9.30
CA VAL A 42 -3.10 5.68 10.01
C VAL A 42 -2.52 4.72 8.98
N GLY A 43 -1.20 4.59 8.92
CA GLY A 43 -0.52 3.85 7.86
C GLY A 43 0.57 2.90 8.37
N LEU A 44 0.58 1.67 7.85
CA LEU A 44 1.61 0.66 8.10
C LEU A 44 2.61 0.58 6.93
N SER A 45 3.90 0.52 7.23
CA SER A 45 4.98 0.37 6.25
C SER A 45 4.87 1.42 5.12
N LEU A 46 4.73 1.01 3.86
CA LEU A 46 4.47 1.91 2.74
C LEU A 46 3.23 2.80 2.96
N GLY A 47 2.17 2.27 3.57
CA GLY A 47 1.00 3.06 3.95
C GLY A 47 1.34 4.18 4.95
N GLY A 48 2.36 4.00 5.78
CA GLY A 48 2.89 5.07 6.66
C GLY A 48 3.56 6.20 5.87
N VAL A 49 4.30 5.87 4.81
CA VAL A 49 4.86 6.86 3.88
C VAL A 49 3.74 7.63 3.18
N PHE A 50 2.68 6.94 2.73
CA PHE A 50 1.52 7.60 2.15
C PHE A 50 0.73 8.45 3.15
N ALA A 51 0.61 8.03 4.41
CA ALA A 51 -0.02 8.84 5.45
C ALA A 51 0.75 10.16 5.68
N LEU A 52 2.09 10.12 5.68
CA LEU A 52 2.92 11.33 5.73
C LEU A 52 2.71 12.21 4.49
N LYS A 53 2.69 11.59 3.30
CA LYS A 53 2.42 12.30 2.03
C LYS A 53 1.07 13.00 2.05
N LEU A 54 0.03 12.31 2.52
CA LEU A 54 -1.31 12.86 2.65
C LEU A 54 -1.34 14.03 3.64
N GLY A 55 -0.57 13.94 4.72
CA GLY A 55 -0.43 14.97 5.75
C GLY A 55 0.02 16.35 5.28
N TYR A 56 0.81 16.42 4.20
CA TYR A 56 1.17 17.71 3.58
C TYR A 56 0.39 18.00 2.30
N THR A 57 -0.54 17.13 1.88
CA THR A 57 -1.32 17.30 0.64
C THR A 57 -2.73 17.80 0.92
N VAL A 58 -3.36 17.34 2.01
CA VAL A 58 -4.75 17.68 2.39
C VAL A 58 -4.87 17.89 3.90
N PRO A 59 -5.94 18.56 4.39
CA PRO A 59 -6.17 18.71 5.83
C PRO A 59 -6.38 17.37 6.53
N LEU A 60 -5.58 17.07 7.55
CA LEU A 60 -5.75 15.93 8.45
C LEU A 60 -5.72 16.39 9.91
N ASN A 61 -6.49 15.72 10.76
CA ASN A 61 -6.52 15.96 12.21
C ASN A 61 -5.39 15.24 12.96
N GLY A 62 -4.78 14.24 12.34
CA GLY A 62 -3.71 13.47 12.95
C GLY A 62 -3.14 12.46 11.96
N ILE A 63 -1.89 12.09 12.20
CA ILE A 63 -1.15 11.12 11.41
C ILE A 63 -0.51 10.12 12.37
N VAL A 64 -0.72 8.84 12.12
CA VAL A 64 -0.03 7.75 12.82
C VAL A 64 0.68 6.91 11.77
N THR A 65 1.99 6.77 11.92
CA THR A 65 2.80 5.91 11.07
C THR A 65 3.31 4.73 11.86
N MET A 66 3.27 3.55 11.25
CA MET A 66 3.77 2.31 11.83
C MET A 66 4.85 1.75 10.91
N CYS A 67 6.10 1.78 11.37
CA CYS A 67 7.27 1.25 10.64
C CYS A 67 7.44 1.77 9.20
N PRO A 68 7.30 3.09 8.90
CA PRO A 68 7.48 3.58 7.54
C PRO A 68 8.94 3.46 7.08
N PRO A 69 9.24 2.91 5.90
CA PRO A 69 10.59 2.93 5.35
C PRO A 69 10.99 4.36 4.97
N MET A 70 12.07 4.86 5.58
CA MET A 70 12.64 6.19 5.27
C MET A 70 13.93 6.11 4.45
N TYR A 71 14.42 4.89 4.20
CA TYR A 71 15.61 4.60 3.41
C TYR A 71 15.27 3.52 2.38
N ILE A 72 15.79 3.69 1.18
CA ILE A 72 15.52 2.80 0.04
C ILE A 72 16.47 1.59 0.10
N LYS A 73 15.95 0.40 -0.18
CA LYS A 73 16.74 -0.80 -0.43
C LYS A 73 17.05 -0.90 -1.93
N SER A 74 18.03 -1.70 -2.33
CA SER A 74 18.25 -1.98 -3.76
C SER A 74 16.99 -2.60 -4.37
N GLU A 75 16.79 -2.36 -5.67
CA GLU A 75 15.68 -2.91 -6.43
C GLU A 75 15.66 -4.44 -6.38
N GLU A 76 16.84 -5.06 -6.42
CA GLU A 76 17.01 -6.51 -6.27
C GLU A 76 16.41 -7.04 -4.96
N ILE A 77 16.75 -6.43 -3.81
CA ILE A 77 16.21 -6.86 -2.50
C ILE A 77 14.69 -6.65 -2.43
N MET A 78 14.18 -5.58 -3.06
CA MET A 78 12.73 -5.36 -3.13
C MET A 78 12.05 -6.43 -3.99
N TYR A 79 12.65 -6.79 -5.12
CA TYR A 79 12.15 -7.82 -6.03
C TYR A 79 12.14 -9.20 -5.38
N GLU A 80 13.21 -9.58 -4.68
CA GLU A 80 13.26 -10.80 -3.87
C GLU A 80 12.12 -10.87 -2.84
N GLY A 81 11.80 -9.73 -2.21
CA GLY A 81 10.67 -9.62 -1.30
C GLY A 81 9.31 -9.91 -1.97
N VAL A 82 9.12 -9.43 -3.20
CA VAL A 82 7.91 -9.70 -4.00
C VAL A 82 7.85 -11.19 -4.39
N LEU A 83 8.96 -11.79 -4.80
CA LEU A 83 9.03 -13.22 -5.12
C LEU A 83 8.70 -14.08 -3.89
N ALA A 84 9.27 -13.76 -2.73
CA ALA A 84 8.99 -14.47 -1.49
C ALA A 84 7.51 -14.36 -1.09
N TYR A 85 6.91 -13.18 -1.26
CA TYR A 85 5.47 -12.99 -1.06
C TYR A 85 4.63 -13.84 -2.03
N ALA A 86 4.96 -13.84 -3.32
CA ALA A 86 4.24 -14.62 -4.33
C ALA A 86 4.30 -16.12 -4.05
N ALA A 87 5.49 -16.66 -3.73
CA ALA A 87 5.67 -18.07 -3.39
C ALA A 87 4.84 -18.49 -2.17
N GLU A 88 4.83 -17.67 -1.11
CA GLU A 88 4.02 -17.92 0.09
C GLU A 88 2.52 -17.84 -0.21
N PHE A 89 2.10 -16.92 -1.09
CA PHE A 89 0.71 -16.83 -1.54
C PHE A 89 0.28 -18.11 -2.27
N LYS A 90 1.06 -18.58 -3.27
CA LYS A 90 0.77 -19.81 -4.02
C LYS A 90 0.74 -21.05 -3.13
N LYS A 91 1.65 -21.13 -2.17
CA LYS A 91 1.67 -22.20 -1.16
C LYS A 91 0.37 -22.23 -0.34
N ARG A 92 -0.16 -21.05 0.05
CA ARG A 92 -1.44 -20.95 0.77
C ARG A 92 -2.66 -21.27 -0.11
N GLU A 93 -2.56 -21.08 -1.42
CA GLU A 93 -3.55 -21.57 -2.39
C GLU A 93 -3.49 -23.10 -2.58
N GLY A 94 -2.49 -23.79 -2.03
CA GLY A 94 -2.30 -25.23 -2.20
C GLY A 94 -1.66 -25.62 -3.54
N LYS A 95 -1.01 -24.68 -4.24
CA LYS A 95 -0.31 -24.93 -5.51
C LYS A 95 1.09 -25.50 -5.30
N ALA A 96 1.59 -26.21 -6.31
CA ALA A 96 2.95 -26.75 -6.30
C ALA A 96 3.98 -25.61 -6.45
N PRO A 97 5.23 -25.78 -5.99
CA PRO A 97 6.27 -24.74 -6.06
C PRO A 97 6.61 -24.28 -7.48
N GLU A 98 6.32 -25.10 -8.51
CA GLU A 98 6.55 -24.73 -9.91
C GLU A 98 5.43 -23.85 -10.53
N GLN A 99 4.38 -23.54 -9.77
CA GLN A 99 3.19 -22.78 -10.19
C GLN A 99 3.02 -21.47 -9.42
#